data_AF-S0DFD7-F1
#
_entry.id   AF-S0DFD7-F1
#
_cell.length_a   1.000
_cell.length_b   1.000
_cell.length_c   1.000
_cell.angle_alpha   90.00
_cell.angle_beta   90.00
_cell.angle_gamma   90.00
#
_symmetry.space_group_name_H-M   'P 1'
#
loop_
_entity.id
_entity.type
_entity.pdbx_description
1 polymer ?
#
loop_
_entity_poly.entity_id
_entity_poly.type
_entity_poly.pdbx_seq_one_letter_code
_entity_poly.pdbx_strand_id
1 'polypeptide(L)'
;MNIFVMMMLLIIVFLVLTRLEMMYVLVMLEFFFMLIVFLSTMMMGKLWLGMVLLTISVCEGVLGITLLVIFNLFYTGFLFKN
;
A
#
# COMPACT_ATOMS: atom_id res chain seq x y z
N MET A 1 -6.30 20.24 5.48
CA MET A 1 -5.56 19.62 6.61
C MET A 1 -6.35 18.48 7.27
N ASN A 2 -7.63 18.64 7.59
CA ASN A 2 -8.41 17.60 8.30
C ASN A 2 -8.47 16.24 7.59
N ILE A 3 -8.62 16.20 6.27
CA ILE A 3 -8.69 14.94 5.52
C ILE A 3 -7.38 14.15 5.62
N PHE A 4 -6.24 14.84 5.53
CA PHE A 4 -4.93 14.17 5.59
C PHE A 4 -4.63 13.60 6.98
N VAL A 5 -5.02 14.32 8.04
CA VAL A 5 -4.87 13.83 9.42
C VAL A 5 -5.80 12.64 9.69
N MET A 6 -7.05 12.68 9.21
CA MET A 6 -7.98 11.56 9.33
C MET A 6 -7.46 10.32 8.59
N MET A 7 -6.89 10.52 7.41
CA MET A 7 -6.25 9.47 6.61
C MET A 7 -5.10 8.80 7.38
N MET A 8 -4.19 9.58 7.96
CA MET A 8 -3.06 9.04 8.74
C MET A 8 -3.53 8.27 9.99
N LEU A 9 -4.56 8.75 10.68
CA LEU A 9 -5.16 8.04 11.82
C LEU A 9 -5.77 6.70 11.41
N LEU A 10 -6.43 6.65 10.25
CA LEU A 10 -7.04 5.43 9.74
C LEU A 10 -6.00 4.37 9.39
N ILE A 11 -4.84 4.78 8.85
CA ILE A 11 -3.69 3.89 8.61
C ILE A 11 -3.21 3.26 9.91
N ILE A 12 -2.99 4.08 10.96
CA ILE A 12 -2.46 3.59 12.24
C ILE A 12 -3.42 2.60 12.90
N VAL A 13 -4.72 2.90 12.91
CA VAL A 13 -5.74 2.01 13.48
C VAL A 13 -5.80 0.69 12.71
N PHE A 14 -5.77 0.74 11.38
CA PHE A 14 -5.78 -0.48 10.56
C PHE A 14 -4.53 -1.33 10.75
N LEU A 15 -3.35 -0.72 10.80
CA LEU A 15 -2.08 -1.42 10.96
C LEU A 15 -1.98 -2.19 12.29
N VAL A 16 -2.66 -1.69 13.33
CA VAL A 16 -2.76 -2.36 14.63
C VAL A 16 -3.82 -3.49 14.62
N LEU A 17 -4.89 -3.34 13.83
CA LEU A 17 -6.00 -4.32 13.76
C LEU A 17 -5.68 -5.54 12.91
N THR A 18 -5.05 -5.35 11.76
CA THR A 18 -4.60 -6.45 10.89
C THR A 18 -3.32 -7.01 11.48
N ARG A 19 -3.42 -8.02 12.36
CA ARG A 19 -2.26 -8.78 12.83
C ARG A 19 -1.35 -9.11 11.64
N LEU A 20 -0.20 -8.43 11.53
CA LEU A 20 0.99 -8.56 10.67
C LEU A 20 1.02 -9.56 9.48
N GLU A 21 -0.10 -9.85 8.84
CA GLU A 21 -0.12 -10.57 7.58
C GLU A 21 0.24 -9.56 6.50
N MET A 22 1.53 -9.53 6.16
CA MET A 22 2.14 -8.54 5.26
C MET A 22 1.40 -8.38 3.93
N MET A 23 0.74 -9.44 3.43
CA MET A 23 -0.14 -9.39 2.26
C MET A 23 -1.37 -8.49 2.47
N TYR A 24 -2.05 -8.59 3.61
CA TYR A 24 -3.20 -7.72 3.91
C TYR A 24 -2.77 -6.26 4.06
N VAL A 25 -1.57 -6.01 4.60
CA VAL A 25 -1.03 -4.65 4.70
C VAL A 25 -0.80 -4.03 3.32
N LEU A 26 -0.24 -4.79 2.36
CA LEU A 26 -0.04 -4.33 0.98
C LEU A 26 -1.38 -4.00 0.29
N VAL A 27 -2.37 -4.90 0.40
CA VAL A 27 -3.71 -4.68 -0.18
C VAL A 27 -4.39 -3.45 0.41
N MET A 28 -4.25 -3.23 1.72
CA MET A 28 -4.80 -2.05 2.39
C MET A 28 -4.12 -0.77 1.93
N LEU A 29 -2.81 -0.81 1.69
CA LEU A 29 -2.05 0.34 1.20
C LEU A 29 -2.47 0.72 -0.22
N GLU A 30 -2.72 -0.26 -1.10
CA GLU A 30 -3.28 -0.03 -2.44
C GLU A 30 -4.69 0.57 -2.37
N PHE A 31 -5.56 0.05 -1.51
CA PHE A 31 -6.91 0.60 -1.32
C PHE A 31 -6.87 2.07 -0.88
N PHE A 32 -5.90 2.39 -0.03
CA PHE A 32 -5.66 3.74 0.43
C PHE A 32 -5.19 4.67 -0.69
N PHE A 33 -4.24 4.20 -1.50
CA PHE A 33 -3.75 4.95 -2.65
C PHE A 33 -4.87 5.25 -3.64
N MET A 34 -5.76 4.28 -3.88
CA MET A 34 -6.93 4.46 -4.74
C MET A 34 -7.91 5.53 -4.21
N LEU A 35 -8.11 5.59 -2.89
CA LEU A 35 -8.91 6.67 -2.27
C LEU A 35 -8.26 8.05 -2.46
N ILE A 36 -6.94 8.15 -2.34
CA ILE A 36 -6.21 9.40 -2.59
C ILE A 36 -6.33 9.82 -4.05
N VAL A 37 -6.17 8.88 -4.99
CA VAL A 37 -6.36 9.13 -6.42
C VAL A 37 -7.77 9.64 -6.69
N PHE A 38 -8.78 8.94 -6.17
CA PHE A 38 -10.19 9.34 -6.33
C PHE A 38 -10.44 10.77 -5.81
N LEU A 39 -10.00 11.07 -4.59
CA LEU A 39 -10.11 12.42 -4.01
C LEU A 39 -9.36 13.47 -4.84
N SER A 40 -8.15 13.15 -5.33
CA SER A 40 -7.34 14.06 -6.14
C SER A 40 -8.04 14.39 -7.47
N THR A 41 -8.65 13.39 -8.12
CA THR A 41 -9.35 13.57 -9.40
C THR A 41 -10.63 14.38 -9.23
N MET A 42 -11.39 14.15 -8.16
CA MET A 42 -12.63 14.89 -7.88
C MET A 42 -12.37 16.34 -7.46
N MET A 43 -11.35 16.60 -6.64
CA MET A 43 -11.10 17.94 -6.07
C MET A 43 -10.34 18.86 -7.02
N MET A 44 -9.34 18.34 -7.74
CA MET A 44 -8.50 19.17 -8.61
C MET A 44 -8.93 19.16 -10.09
N GLY A 45 -9.78 18.22 -10.50
CA GLY A 45 -10.22 18.06 -11.89
C GLY A 45 -9.10 17.70 -12.88
N LYS A 46 -7.88 17.48 -12.40
CA LYS A 46 -6.71 17.19 -13.23
C LYS A 46 -6.55 15.67 -13.38
N LEU A 47 -7.23 15.12 -14.38
CA LEU A 47 -7.17 13.69 -14.74
C LEU A 47 -5.73 13.19 -14.93
N TRP A 48 -4.85 14.03 -15.48
CA TRP A 48 -3.45 13.66 -15.74
C TRP A 48 -2.67 13.33 -14.47
N LEU A 49 -2.92 14.05 -13.38
CA LEU A 49 -2.26 13.79 -12.09
C LEU A 49 -2.74 12.46 -11.50
N GLY A 50 -4.04 12.14 -11.63
CA GLY A 50 -4.59 10.85 -11.23
C GLY A 50 -3.94 9.67 -11.97
N MET A 51 -3.72 9.79 -13.28
CA MET A 51 -3.03 8.75 -14.06
C MET A 51 -1.58 8.54 -13.60
N VAL A 52 -0.84 9.62 -13.33
CA VAL A 52 0.54 9.50 -12.82
C VAL A 52 0.56 8.81 -11.45
N LEU A 53 -0.34 9.18 -10.54
CA LEU A 53 -0.45 8.52 -9.24
C LEU A 53 -0.79 7.04 -9.34
N LEU A 54 -1.65 6.64 -10.29
CA LEU A 54 -1.95 5.23 -10.55
C LEU A 54 -0.73 4.46 -11.08
N THR A 55 0.07 5.06 -11.95
CA THR A 55 1.30 4.39 -12.42
C THR A 55 2.29 4.17 -11.28
N ILE A 56 2.40 5.13 -10.36
CA ILE A 56 3.26 5.01 -9.18
C ILE A 56 2.75 3.92 -8.23
N SER A 57 1.43 3.82 -8.03
CA SER A 57 0.86 2.81 -7.13
C SER A 57 1.09 1.39 -7.66
N VAL A 58 0.95 1.16 -8.97
CA VAL A 58 1.23 -0.16 -9.57
C VAL A 58 2.71 -0.54 -9.40
N CYS A 59 3.63 0.40 -9.60
CA CYS A 59 5.06 0.14 -9.38
C CYS A 59 5.36 -0.20 -7.92
N GLU A 60 4.74 0.50 -6.97
CA GLU A 60 4.92 0.26 -5.54
C GLU A 60 4.36 -1.11 -5.12
N GLY A 61 3.16 -1.49 -5.59
CA GLY A 61 2.59 -2.82 -5.36
C GLY A 61 3.49 -3.96 -5.86
N VAL A 62 4.05 -3.83 -7.06
CA VAL A 62 5.01 -4.83 -7.60
C VAL A 62 6.27 -4.93 -6.74
N LEU A 63 6.81 -3.79 -6.28
CA LEU A 63 7.97 -3.78 -5.38
C LEU A 63 7.64 -4.40 -4.01
N GLY A 64 6.46 -4.14 -3.47
CA GLY A 64 5.99 -4.73 -2.20
C GLY A 64 5.87 -6.25 -2.28
N ILE A 65 5.27 -6.76 -3.36
CA ILE A 65 5.10 -8.21 -3.58
C ILE A 65 6.45 -8.89 -3.80
N THR A 66 7.34 -8.30 -4.61
CA THR A 66 8.68 -8.88 -4.87
C THR A 66 9.52 -8.97 -3.59
N LEU A 67 9.49 -7.94 -2.74
CA LEU A 67 10.13 -7.98 -1.43
C LEU A 67 9.55 -9.07 -0.53
N LEU A 68 8.22 -9.23 -0.52
CA LEU A 68 7.55 -10.26 0.28
C LEU A 68 7.97 -11.67 -0.17
N VAL A 69 8.04 -11.91 -1.48
CA VAL A 69 8.50 -13.19 -2.05
C VAL A 69 9.95 -13.47 -1.67
N ILE A 70 10.84 -12.48 -1.78
CA ILE A 70 12.25 -12.61 -1.39
C ILE A 70 12.37 -12.96 0.09
N PHE A 71 11.65 -12.25 0.96
CA PHE A 71 11.67 -12.50 2.41
C PHE A 71 11.20 -13.92 2.74
N ASN A 72 10.16 -14.40 2.06
CA ASN A 72 9.63 -15.74 2.26
C ASN A 72 10.59 -16.84 1.77
N LEU A 73 11.29 -16.60 0.66
CA LEU A 73 12.35 -17.49 0.17
C LEU A 73 13.55 -17.55 1.12
N PHE A 74 13.96 -16.41 1.69
CA PHE A 74 15.02 -16.39 2.70
C PHE A 74 14.63 -17.15 3.96
N TYR A 75 13.38 -16.97 4.44
CA TYR A 75 12.90 -17.66 5.62
C TYR A 75 12.81 -19.17 5.43
N THR A 76 12.21 -19.62 4.32
CA THR A 76 12.11 -21.05 3.99
C THR A 76 13.47 -21.68 3.68
N GLY A 77 14.35 -20.96 2.99
CA GLY A 77 15.72 -21.41 2.70
C GLY A 77 16.60 -21.53 3.94
N PHE A 78 16.43 -20.68 4.94
CA PHE A 78 17.10 -20.81 6.25
C PHE A 78 16.56 -22.01 7.04
N LEU A 79 15.25 -22.23 7.01
CA LEU A 79 14.59 -23.37 7.67
C LEU A 79 14.99 -24.73 7.08
N PHE A 80 15.27 -24.81 5.77
CA PHE A 80 15.70 -26.05 5.12
C PHE A 80 17.21 -26.35 5.29
N LYS A 81 18.00 -25.36 5.72
CA LYS A 81 19.45 -25.49 5.87
C LYS A 81 19.89 -25.79 7.31
N ASN A 82 19.03 -25.54 8.30
CA ASN A 82 19.16 -25.97 9.69
C ASN A 82 18.44 -27.30 9.93
#